data_AF-A0A7V6HDI4-F1
#
_entry.id   AF-A0A7V6HDI4-F1
#
_cell.length_a   1.000
_cell.length_b   1.000
_cell.length_c   1.000
_cell.angle_alpha   90.00
_cell.angle_beta   90.00
_cell.angle_gamma   90.00
#
_symmetry.space_group_name_H-M   'P 1'
#
loop_
_entity.id
_entity.type
_entity.pdbx_description
1 polymer ?
#
loop_
_entity_poly.entity_id
_entity_poly.type
_entity_poly.pdbx_seq_one_letter_code
_entity_poly.pdbx_strand_id
1 'polypeptide(L)'
;METSIRLKAFEWLDEQELIHGELLPRRILEQGFMFAGQRITLIGPSGIWIPKVFDKMPISITTSPNRPYADGISADDQIHYKYRGQDVYHRDNAGLREAMATRTPLIYFHGIEPGYYLAFWPVFITGDDPAGLTFTASVGEKQSIGEARQPDAPLVFLDGDHDARRAYATSAVRVRLHQHSFRRRVLRAYQSQCAAA
;
A
#
# COMPACT_ATOMS: atom_id res chain seq x y z
N MET A 1 16.84 -6.79 1.35
CA MET A 1 15.94 -7.74 2.03
C MET A 1 14.51 -7.20 2.12
N GLU A 2 14.28 -6.03 2.72
CA GLU A 2 12.93 -5.44 2.84
C GLU A 2 12.23 -5.26 1.49
N THR A 3 12.95 -4.81 0.46
CA THR A 3 12.44 -4.69 -0.92
C THR A 3 11.85 -5.99 -1.44
N SER A 4 12.56 -7.11 -1.28
CA SER A 4 12.08 -8.43 -1.71
C SER A 4 10.83 -8.86 -0.94
N ILE A 5 10.73 -8.49 0.35
CA ILE A 5 9.54 -8.74 1.16
C ILE A 5 8.35 -7.91 0.66
N ARG A 6 8.55 -6.64 0.31
CA ARG A 6 7.51 -5.77 -0.27
C ARG A 6 6.99 -6.33 -1.59
N LEU A 7 7.89 -6.72 -2.49
CA LEU A 7 7.53 -7.35 -3.76
C LEU A 7 6.71 -8.63 -3.52
N LYS A 8 7.16 -9.48 -2.59
CA LYS A 8 6.41 -10.69 -2.28
C LYS A 8 5.05 -10.41 -1.63
N ALA A 9 4.95 -9.34 -0.83
CA ALA A 9 3.68 -8.90 -0.27
C ALA A 9 2.68 -8.47 -1.36
N PHE A 10 3.14 -7.77 -2.40
CA PHE A 10 2.29 -7.37 -3.52
C PHE A 10 1.78 -8.58 -4.29
N GLU A 11 2.66 -9.53 -4.63
CA GLU A 11 2.27 -10.80 -5.26
C GLU A 11 1.26 -11.57 -4.39
N TRP A 12 1.55 -11.68 -3.10
CA TRP A 12 0.68 -12.39 -2.16
C TRP A 12 -0.70 -11.74 -2.07
N LEU A 13 -0.79 -10.42 -2.10
CA LEU A 13 -2.08 -9.71 -2.12
C LEU A 13 -2.87 -9.97 -3.41
N ASP A 14 -2.21 -10.00 -4.58
CA ASP A 14 -2.88 -10.41 -5.84
C ASP A 14 -3.43 -11.85 -5.75
N GLU A 15 -2.70 -12.76 -5.10
CA GLU A 15 -3.15 -14.13 -4.82
C GLU A 15 -4.34 -14.15 -3.84
N GLN A 16 -4.35 -13.31 -2.80
CA GLN A 16 -5.46 -13.25 -1.85
C GLN A 16 -6.71 -12.63 -2.46
N GLU A 17 -6.57 -11.61 -3.31
CA GLU A 17 -7.72 -11.03 -4.04
C GLU A 17 -8.38 -12.07 -4.97
N LEU A 18 -7.59 -13.03 -5.49
CA LEU A 18 -8.11 -14.14 -6.29
C LEU A 18 -8.92 -15.16 -5.48
N ILE A 19 -8.57 -15.37 -4.22
CA ILE A 19 -9.20 -16.36 -3.34
C ILE A 19 -10.43 -15.77 -2.64
N HIS A 20 -10.30 -14.54 -2.15
CA HIS A 20 -11.30 -13.91 -1.27
C HIS A 20 -12.13 -12.82 -1.97
N GLY A 21 -11.75 -12.42 -3.18
CA GLY A 21 -12.31 -11.24 -3.84
C GLY A 21 -11.61 -9.94 -3.40
N GLU A 22 -12.16 -8.80 -3.83
CA GLU A 22 -11.54 -7.48 -3.60
C GLU A 22 -11.48 -7.08 -2.11
N LEU A 23 -12.43 -7.54 -1.30
CA LEU A 23 -12.49 -7.26 0.14
C LEU A 23 -11.76 -8.35 0.92
N LEU A 24 -10.58 -8.02 1.45
CA LEU A 24 -9.73 -8.95 2.17
C LEU A 24 -10.09 -8.98 3.67
N PRO A 25 -10.34 -10.18 4.25
CA PRO A 25 -10.56 -10.31 5.68
C PRO A 25 -9.33 -9.87 6.50
N ARG A 26 -9.53 -9.09 7.56
CA ARG A 26 -8.46 -8.64 8.46
C ARG A 26 -7.59 -9.79 8.96
N ARG A 27 -8.22 -10.92 9.29
CA ARG A 27 -7.56 -12.11 9.83
C ARG A 27 -6.47 -12.62 8.89
N ILE A 28 -6.66 -12.59 7.57
CA ILE A 28 -5.62 -13.04 6.63
C ILE A 28 -4.47 -12.05 6.56
N LEU A 29 -4.73 -10.74 6.69
CA LEU A 29 -3.70 -9.68 6.65
C LEU A 29 -2.86 -9.66 7.93
N GLU A 30 -3.48 -9.92 9.08
CA GLU A 30 -2.80 -10.13 10.36
C GLU A 30 -1.99 -11.42 10.36
N GLN A 31 -2.49 -12.46 9.69
CA GLN A 31 -1.75 -13.70 9.52
C GLN A 31 -0.57 -13.54 8.55
N GLY A 32 -0.74 -12.75 7.50
CA GLY A 32 0.26 -12.49 6.47
C GLY A 32 0.79 -13.76 5.79
N PHE A 33 2.07 -13.75 5.40
CA PHE A 33 2.68 -14.80 4.59
C PHE A 33 4.07 -15.21 5.10
N MET A 34 4.58 -16.32 4.58
CA MET A 34 5.93 -16.79 4.89
C MET A 34 6.92 -16.30 3.83
N PHE A 35 8.04 -15.74 4.28
CA PHE A 35 9.17 -15.34 3.45
C PHE A 35 10.47 -15.82 4.09
N ALA A 36 11.24 -16.64 3.38
CA ALA A 36 12.52 -17.18 3.87
C ALA A 36 12.43 -17.80 5.29
N GLY A 37 11.36 -18.54 5.57
CA GLY A 37 11.12 -19.17 6.89
C GLY A 37 10.62 -18.23 7.99
N GLN A 38 10.44 -16.93 7.70
CA GLN A 38 9.91 -15.94 8.63
C GLN A 38 8.49 -15.54 8.25
N ARG A 39 7.66 -15.28 9.25
CA ARG A 39 6.29 -14.78 9.06
C ARG A 39 6.31 -13.26 8.92
N ILE A 40 5.75 -12.76 7.82
CA ILE A 40 5.58 -11.34 7.52
C ILE A 40 4.11 -10.98 7.67
N THR A 41 3.78 -10.08 8.60
CA THR A 41 2.41 -9.59 8.80
C THR A 41 2.21 -8.25 8.10
N LEU A 42 1.00 -8.00 7.61
CA LEU A 42 0.69 -6.79 6.82
C LEU A 42 -0.16 -5.76 7.58
N ILE A 43 -0.86 -6.18 8.64
CA ILE A 43 -1.63 -5.31 9.53
C ILE A 43 -1.37 -5.71 10.97
N GLY A 44 -1.57 -4.76 11.89
CA GLY A 44 -1.69 -5.03 13.32
C GLY A 44 -2.53 -3.98 14.04
N PRO A 45 -2.31 -3.76 15.35
CA PRO A 45 -3.08 -2.78 16.13
C PRO A 45 -2.80 -1.33 15.76
N SER A 46 -1.61 -1.03 15.22
CA SER A 46 -1.26 0.30 14.72
C SER A 46 -1.69 0.46 13.26
N GLY A 47 -2.12 1.67 12.91
CA GLY A 47 -2.42 2.05 11.53
C GLY A 47 -1.16 2.12 10.65
N ILE A 48 -0.01 2.50 11.23
CA ILE A 48 1.29 2.44 10.57
C ILE A 48 1.95 1.13 10.99
N TRP A 49 2.17 0.20 10.07
CA TRP A 49 2.62 -1.14 10.40
C TRP A 49 4.04 -1.41 9.93
N ILE A 50 4.93 -1.70 10.89
CA ILE A 50 6.32 -2.08 10.67
C ILE A 50 6.45 -3.55 11.11
N PRO A 51 6.65 -4.52 10.18
CA PRO A 51 6.91 -5.90 10.54
C PRO A 51 8.16 -6.02 11.40
N LYS A 52 8.23 -7.04 12.28
CA LYS A 52 9.38 -7.25 13.18
C LYS A 52 10.72 -7.40 12.48
N VAL A 53 10.71 -7.78 11.20
CA VAL A 53 11.91 -8.01 10.38
C VAL A 53 12.37 -6.74 9.67
N PHE A 54 11.62 -5.64 9.77
CA PHE A 54 11.99 -4.33 9.22
C PHE A 54 12.61 -3.48 10.31
N ASP A 55 13.49 -2.54 9.94
CA ASP A 55 14.12 -1.63 10.90
C ASP A 55 13.16 -0.49 11.29
N LYS A 56 12.74 0.32 10.32
CA LYS A 56 12.01 1.58 10.57
C LYS A 56 10.87 1.87 9.61
N MET A 57 11.07 1.62 8.31
CA MET A 57 10.06 1.96 7.31
C MET A 57 8.87 1.01 7.41
N PRO A 58 7.62 1.49 7.40
CA PRO A 58 6.46 0.62 7.44
C PRO A 58 6.31 -0.19 6.16
N ILE A 59 5.68 -1.36 6.24
CA ILE A 59 5.21 -2.09 5.06
C ILE A 59 3.85 -1.58 4.57
N SER A 60 3.03 -1.11 5.51
CA SER A 60 1.67 -0.67 5.21
C SER A 60 1.19 0.49 6.09
N ILE A 61 0.19 1.19 5.57
CA ILE A 61 -0.66 2.12 6.31
C ILE A 61 -2.11 1.66 6.21
N THR A 62 -2.88 1.85 7.28
CA THR A 62 -4.26 1.36 7.40
C THR A 62 -5.17 2.44 7.96
N THR A 63 -6.30 2.66 7.30
CA THR A 63 -7.41 3.46 7.85
C THR A 63 -8.53 2.55 8.30
N SER A 64 -9.06 2.82 9.48
CA SER A 64 -10.25 2.12 9.99
C SER A 64 -11.50 2.60 9.25
N PRO A 65 -12.58 1.80 9.21
CA PRO A 65 -13.84 2.12 8.50
C PRO A 65 -14.64 3.29 9.12
N ASN A 66 -14.04 4.10 10.00
CA ASN A 66 -14.75 5.15 10.72
C ASN A 66 -15.05 6.35 9.80
N ARG A 67 -16.31 6.39 9.36
CA ARG A 67 -17.01 7.40 8.57
C ARG A 67 -16.51 7.58 7.14
N PRO A 68 -17.35 7.27 6.13
CA PRO A 68 -17.04 7.66 4.77
C PRO A 68 -17.02 9.21 4.70
N TYR A 69 -15.97 9.77 4.10
CA TYR A 69 -15.77 11.20 3.80
C TYR A 69 -15.33 12.15 4.93
N ALA A 70 -14.83 11.68 6.08
CA ALA A 70 -14.26 12.60 7.09
C ALA A 70 -12.78 12.98 6.82
N ASP A 71 -12.01 12.11 6.17
CA ASP A 71 -10.59 12.34 5.86
C ASP A 71 -10.26 11.91 4.42
N GLY A 72 -10.58 12.80 3.47
CA GLY A 72 -9.78 13.10 2.29
C GLY A 72 -9.43 11.98 1.30
N ILE A 73 -10.40 11.54 0.50
CA ILE A 73 -10.10 11.22 -0.89
C ILE A 73 -10.20 12.55 -1.63
N SER A 74 -9.07 13.15 -2.03
CA SER A 74 -9.11 14.37 -2.84
C SER A 74 -9.69 14.05 -4.22
N ALA A 75 -10.15 15.07 -4.95
CA ALA A 75 -10.59 14.93 -6.35
C ALA A 75 -9.52 14.27 -7.24
N ASP A 76 -8.25 14.32 -6.81
CA ASP A 76 -7.05 13.91 -7.54
C ASP A 76 -6.51 12.52 -7.13
N ASP A 77 -7.34 11.63 -6.60
CA ASP A 77 -6.95 10.27 -6.14
C ASP A 77 -5.83 10.26 -5.06
N GLN A 78 -5.68 11.35 -4.33
CA GLN A 78 -4.77 11.46 -3.18
C GLN A 78 -5.41 10.95 -1.89
N ILE A 79 -4.59 10.31 -1.06
CA ILE A 79 -4.92 9.80 0.26
C ILE A 79 -4.33 10.75 1.30
N HIS A 80 -5.17 11.35 2.13
CA HIS A 80 -4.71 12.12 3.29
C HIS A 80 -4.67 11.20 4.53
N TYR A 81 -3.46 10.91 5.01
CA TYR A 81 -3.23 10.00 6.11
C TYR A 81 -2.79 10.77 7.36
N LYS A 82 -3.60 10.74 8.43
CA LYS A 82 -3.27 11.40 9.69
C LYS A 82 -2.05 10.77 10.36
N TYR A 83 -1.24 11.62 10.98
CA TYR A 83 -0.12 11.18 11.80
C TYR A 83 -0.55 10.21 12.89
N ARG A 84 0.41 9.39 13.32
CA ARG A 84 0.29 8.67 14.58
C ARG A 84 0.40 9.67 15.73
N GLY A 85 -0.74 9.99 16.34
CA GLY A 85 -0.81 10.92 17.46
C GLY A 85 -0.48 12.36 17.06
N GLN A 86 -0.12 13.18 18.04
CA GLN A 86 0.24 14.59 17.85
C GLN A 86 1.75 14.83 17.87
N ASP A 87 2.54 13.82 18.23
CA ASP A 87 4.00 13.90 18.22
C ASP A 87 4.53 13.78 16.79
N VAL A 88 5.03 14.89 16.26
CA VAL A 88 5.66 14.97 14.95
C VAL A 88 6.85 14.02 14.86
N TYR A 89 7.59 13.81 15.94
CA TYR A 89 8.80 12.98 15.99
C TYR A 89 8.53 11.52 16.37
N HIS A 90 7.25 11.12 16.45
CA HIS A 90 6.90 9.72 16.70
C HIS A 90 7.58 8.81 15.68
N ARG A 91 8.19 7.71 16.16
CA ARG A 91 9.00 6.80 15.34
C ARG A 91 8.29 6.32 14.06
N ASP A 92 6.98 6.04 14.16
CA ASP A 92 6.18 5.58 13.03
C ASP A 92 6.01 6.68 11.96
N ASN A 93 5.86 7.94 12.39
CA ASN A 93 5.80 9.09 11.47
C ASN A 93 7.18 9.33 10.83
N ALA A 94 8.27 9.16 11.59
CA ALA A 94 9.62 9.21 11.05
C ALA A 94 9.86 8.12 9.99
N GLY A 95 9.37 6.90 10.21
CA GLY A 95 9.43 5.82 9.22
C GLY A 95 8.66 6.13 7.93
N LEU A 96 7.54 6.85 8.00
CA LEU A 96 6.84 7.34 6.80
C LEU A 96 7.60 8.44 6.06
N ARG A 97 8.27 9.35 6.78
CA ARG A 97 9.15 10.35 6.15
C ARG A 97 10.36 9.71 5.47
N GLU A 98 10.91 8.65 6.06
CA GLU A 98 11.98 7.88 5.43
C GLU A 98 11.49 7.18 4.16
N ALA A 99 10.29 6.58 4.21
CA ALA A 99 9.65 6.01 3.02
C ALA A 99 9.38 7.08 1.94
N MET A 100 8.98 8.30 2.33
CA MET A 100 8.83 9.44 1.42
C MET A 100 10.17 9.81 0.76
N ALA A 101 11.22 10.03 1.57
CA ALA A 101 12.53 10.48 1.09
C ALA A 101 13.18 9.45 0.15
N THR A 102 12.98 8.16 0.43
CA THR A 102 13.51 7.06 -0.38
C THR A 102 12.56 6.60 -1.49
N ARG A 103 11.37 7.21 -1.59
CA ARG A 103 10.28 6.78 -2.48
C ARG A 103 9.99 5.27 -2.35
N THR A 104 10.03 4.75 -1.13
CA THR A 104 9.78 3.33 -0.85
C THR A 104 8.28 3.02 -0.95
N PRO A 105 7.86 2.02 -1.75
CA PRO A 105 6.45 1.70 -1.92
C PRO A 105 5.87 1.01 -0.68
N LEU A 106 4.64 1.39 -0.35
CA LEU A 106 3.83 0.89 0.75
C LEU A 106 2.57 0.20 0.24
N ILE A 107 1.89 -0.49 1.15
CA ILE A 107 0.53 -0.99 0.96
C ILE A 107 -0.41 -0.08 1.74
N TYR A 108 -1.48 0.40 1.10
CA TYR A 108 -2.56 1.07 1.79
C TYR A 108 -3.77 0.15 1.95
N PHE A 109 -4.19 -0.05 3.20
CA PHE A 109 -5.40 -0.78 3.52
C PHE A 109 -6.52 0.19 3.92
N HIS A 110 -7.56 0.25 3.09
CA HIS A 110 -8.74 1.04 3.36
C HIS A 110 -9.85 0.16 3.95
N GLY A 111 -10.15 0.35 5.24
CA GLY A 111 -11.25 -0.36 5.89
C GLY A 111 -12.59 0.09 5.32
N ILE A 112 -13.36 -0.86 4.76
CA ILE A 112 -14.70 -0.59 4.22
C ILE A 112 -15.75 -0.88 5.29
N GLU A 113 -15.58 -1.97 6.02
CA GLU A 113 -16.43 -2.36 7.15
C GLU A 113 -15.59 -3.04 8.24
N PRO A 114 -16.12 -3.24 9.45
CA PRO A 114 -15.37 -3.91 10.52
C PRO A 114 -14.84 -5.29 10.07
N GLY A 115 -13.52 -5.40 9.98
CA GLY A 115 -12.86 -6.65 9.62
C GLY A 115 -12.60 -6.89 8.13
N TYR A 116 -12.96 -5.97 7.24
CA TYR A 116 -12.69 -6.10 5.79
C TYR A 116 -12.04 -4.85 5.20
N TYR A 117 -11.05 -5.08 4.34
CA TYR A 117 -10.18 -4.04 3.80
C TYR A 117 -10.00 -4.19 2.28
N LEU A 118 -9.98 -3.07 1.58
CA LEU A 118 -9.40 -2.98 0.24
C LEU A 118 -7.89 -2.79 0.36
N ALA A 119 -7.12 -3.44 -0.51
CA ALA A 119 -5.67 -3.27 -0.60
C ALA A 119 -5.29 -2.45 -1.85
N PHE A 120 -4.45 -1.44 -1.65
CA PHE A 120 -3.88 -0.61 -2.71
C PHE A 120 -2.37 -0.65 -2.63
N TRP A 121 -1.73 -0.90 -3.77
CA TRP A 121 -0.28 -0.87 -3.93
C TRP A 121 0.07 -0.70 -5.42
N PRO A 122 1.26 -0.16 -5.75
CA PRO A 122 2.16 0.52 -4.80
C PRO A 122 1.56 1.86 -4.35
N VAL A 123 1.75 2.23 -3.09
CA VAL A 123 1.40 3.56 -2.57
C VAL A 123 2.65 4.27 -2.11
N PHE A 124 2.81 5.53 -2.50
CA PHE A 124 3.95 6.35 -2.14
C PHE A 124 3.49 7.52 -1.27
N ILE A 125 4.27 7.85 -0.23
CA ILE A 125 4.09 9.11 0.48
C ILE A 125 4.68 10.21 -0.40
N THR A 126 3.86 11.19 -0.78
CA THR A 126 4.21 12.26 -1.71
C THR A 126 4.30 13.63 -1.04
N GLY A 127 3.78 13.76 0.18
CA GLY A 127 3.87 14.99 0.95
C GLY A 127 3.78 14.77 2.45
N ASP A 128 4.33 15.72 3.19
CA ASP A 128 4.31 15.76 4.64
C ASP A 128 3.92 17.16 5.12
N ASP A 129 2.82 17.27 5.86
CA ASP A 129 2.36 18.50 6.53
C ASP A 129 2.40 18.31 8.06
N PRO A 130 3.51 18.69 8.72
CA PRO A 130 3.63 18.63 10.17
C PRO A 130 2.68 19.56 10.92
N ALA A 131 2.26 20.68 10.31
CA ALA A 131 1.35 21.63 10.96
C ALA A 131 -0.08 21.08 10.99
N GLY A 132 -0.52 20.46 9.90
CA GLY A 132 -1.78 19.74 9.80
C GLY A 132 -1.75 18.29 10.28
N LEU A 133 -0.60 17.79 10.76
CA LEU A 133 -0.37 16.42 11.22
C LEU A 133 -0.88 15.38 10.20
N THR A 134 -0.57 15.61 8.92
CA THR A 134 -1.14 14.84 7.81
C THR A 134 -0.06 14.53 6.77
N PHE A 135 0.04 13.27 6.37
CA PHE A 135 0.77 12.84 5.18
C PHE A 135 -0.16 12.84 3.97
N THR A 136 0.39 13.12 2.80
CA THR A 136 -0.28 12.90 1.52
C THR A 136 0.35 11.68 0.86
N ALA A 137 -0.48 10.76 0.38
CA ALA A 137 -0.03 9.57 -0.32
C ALA A 137 -0.78 9.39 -1.64
N SER A 138 -0.11 8.80 -2.63
CA SER A 138 -0.66 8.59 -3.97
C SER A 138 -0.47 7.15 -4.40
N VAL A 139 -1.45 6.60 -5.11
CA VAL A 139 -1.36 5.25 -5.69
C VAL A 139 -0.55 5.34 -6.98
N GLY A 140 0.56 4.61 -7.05
CA GLY A 140 1.38 4.53 -8.24
C GLY A 140 0.92 3.45 -9.22
N GLU A 141 1.43 3.48 -10.45
CA GLU A 141 1.15 2.46 -11.45
C GLU A 141 1.90 1.16 -11.12
N LYS A 142 1.22 0.00 -11.18
CA LYS A 142 1.84 -1.31 -10.94
C LYS A 142 3.01 -1.61 -11.90
N GLN A 143 3.08 -0.94 -13.07
CA GLN A 143 4.17 -1.09 -14.05
C GLN A 143 5.51 -0.54 -13.56
N SER A 144 5.50 0.45 -12.65
CA SER A 144 6.71 1.03 -12.04
C SER A 144 7.51 0.03 -11.18
N ILE A 145 6.92 -1.13 -10.85
CA ILE A 145 7.54 -2.18 -10.04
C ILE A 145 8.26 -3.21 -10.92
N GLY A 146 7.88 -3.36 -12.19
CA GLY A 146 8.41 -4.39 -13.09
C GLY A 146 9.89 -4.20 -13.46
N GLU A 147 10.41 -2.99 -13.33
CA GLU A 147 11.79 -2.62 -13.65
C GLU A 147 12.78 -2.97 -12.51
N ALA A 148 12.26 -3.37 -11.35
CA ALA A 148 13.01 -3.56 -10.11
C ALA A 148 13.68 -4.93 -9.92
N ARG A 149 13.84 -5.72 -11.00
CA ARG A 149 14.23 -7.14 -10.90
C ARG A 149 15.75 -7.39 -10.95
N GLN A 150 16.60 -6.35 -10.87
CA GLN A 150 18.04 -6.52 -10.70
C GLN A 150 18.43 -6.58 -9.21
N PRO A 151 19.20 -7.59 -8.76
CA PRO A 151 19.56 -7.74 -7.35
C PRO A 151 20.48 -6.63 -6.79
N ASP A 152 21.24 -5.93 -7.65
CA ASP A 152 22.30 -5.00 -7.26
C ASP A 152 22.19 -3.59 -7.85
N ALA A 153 21.08 -3.26 -8.50
CA ALA A 153 20.84 -1.89 -8.99
C ALA A 153 19.98 -1.10 -8.00
N PRO A 154 20.29 0.18 -7.72
CA PRO A 154 19.36 1.06 -7.01
C PRO A 154 18.04 1.08 -7.76
N LEU A 155 16.95 0.76 -7.07
CA LEU A 155 15.62 0.86 -7.66
C LEU A 155 15.29 2.34 -7.89
N VAL A 156 15.43 2.77 -9.13
CA VAL A 156 14.91 4.06 -9.58
C VAL A 156 13.47 3.82 -10.00
N PHE A 157 12.52 4.19 -9.14
CA PHE A 157 11.11 4.23 -9.50
C PHE A 157 10.90 5.45 -10.40
N LEU A 158 11.02 5.24 -11.72
CA LEU A 158 10.86 6.27 -12.72
C LEU A 158 9.39 6.71 -12.79
N ASP A 159 9.18 8.03 -12.70
CA ASP A 159 7.94 8.65 -13.18
C ASP A 159 7.88 8.46 -14.70
N GLY A 160 6.67 8.24 -15.21
CA GLY A 160 6.42 8.04 -16.64
C GLY A 160 6.67 9.29 -17.46
N ASP A 161 7.95 9.61 -17.69
CA ASP A 161 8.44 10.28 -18.88
C ASP A 161 9.97 10.11 -18.92
N HIS A 162 10.45 9.28 -19.84
CA HIS A 162 11.80 9.17 -20.42
C HIS A 162 12.29 7.73 -20.63
N ASP A 163 12.38 7.40 -21.92
CA ASP A 163 13.21 6.37 -22.57
C ASP A 163 12.94 4.88 -22.28
N ALA A 164 12.06 4.35 -23.13
CA ALA A 164 11.95 2.94 -23.49
C ALA A 164 13.31 2.31 -23.85
N ARG A 165 13.81 1.38 -23.04
CA ARG A 165 14.79 0.35 -23.47
C ARG A 165 14.49 -1.04 -22.90
N ARG A 166 13.99 -1.88 -23.82
CA ARG A 166 13.93 -3.35 -23.92
C ARG A 166 14.86 -4.14 -22.96
N ALA A 167 14.32 -5.21 -22.34
CA ALA A 167 14.80 -6.59 -22.51
C ALA A 167 13.89 -7.62 -21.79
N TYR A 168 13.83 -8.82 -22.37
CA TYR A 168 12.91 -9.93 -22.09
C TYR A 168 13.29 -10.76 -20.85
N ALA A 169 12.30 -11.30 -20.12
CA ALA A 169 12.18 -12.74 -19.78
C ALA A 169 10.98 -13.03 -18.83
N THR A 170 9.96 -13.65 -19.41
CA THR A 170 9.01 -14.63 -18.88
C THR A 170 8.82 -14.73 -17.34
N SER A 171 7.90 -13.94 -16.81
CA SER A 171 6.89 -14.48 -15.91
C SER A 171 5.54 -13.96 -16.37
N ALA A 172 4.76 -14.85 -16.97
CA ALA A 172 3.41 -14.59 -17.42
C ALA A 172 2.49 -14.42 -16.20
N VAL A 173 2.61 -13.31 -15.49
CA VAL A 173 1.55 -12.82 -14.61
C VAL A 173 1.03 -11.58 -15.31
N ARG A 174 -0.07 -11.82 -16.02
CA ARG A 174 -0.97 -10.83 -16.61
C ARG A 174 -0.87 -9.51 -15.86
N VAL A 175 -0.35 -8.53 -16.59
CA VAL A 175 -0.80 -7.14 -16.56
C VAL A 175 -2.32 -7.17 -16.37
N ARG A 176 -2.78 -7.19 -15.13
CA ARG A 176 -4.18 -6.92 -14.83
C ARG A 176 -4.31 -5.43 -15.04
N LEU A 177 -4.68 -5.13 -16.29
CA LEU A 177 -5.43 -3.97 -16.73
C LEU A 177 -5.84 -3.14 -15.53
N HIS A 178 -5.19 -1.97 -15.41
CA HIS A 178 -5.78 -0.77 -14.86
C HIS A 178 -6.92 -1.07 -13.89
N GLN A 179 -6.57 -1.49 -12.67
CA GLN A 179 -7.56 -1.55 -11.60
C GLN A 179 -8.01 -0.11 -11.40
N HIS A 180 -9.19 0.20 -11.97
CA HIS A 180 -10.10 1.29 -11.71
C HIS A 180 -9.59 2.29 -10.67
N SER A 181 -9.58 3.60 -10.98
CA SER A 181 -9.13 4.67 -10.09
C SER A 181 -9.48 4.37 -8.63
N PHE A 182 -8.55 4.61 -7.71
CA PHE A 182 -8.70 4.33 -6.29
C PHE A 182 -10.11 4.65 -5.77
N ARG A 183 -10.60 5.86 -6.11
CA ARG A 183 -11.97 6.30 -5.83
C ARG A 183 -13.06 5.36 -6.32
N ARG A 184 -13.00 4.88 -7.55
CA ARG A 184 -14.00 3.99 -8.18
C ARG A 184 -14.05 2.62 -7.50
N ARG A 185 -12.90 2.07 -7.09
CA ARG A 185 -12.86 0.81 -6.31
C ARG A 185 -13.49 1.00 -4.94
N VAL A 186 -13.15 2.09 -4.25
CA VAL A 186 -13.74 2.43 -2.96
C VAL A 186 -15.26 2.62 -3.07
N LEU A 187 -15.73 3.42 -4.04
CA LEU A 187 -17.16 3.66 -4.26
C LEU A 187 -17.94 2.37 -4.57
N ARG A 188 -17.39 1.50 -5.42
CA ARG A 188 -18.01 0.22 -5.76
C ARG A 188 -18.14 -0.67 -4.52
N ALA A 189 -17.10 -0.75 -3.69
CA ALA A 189 -17.13 -1.55 -2.47
C ALA A 189 -18.22 -1.10 -1.48
N TYR A 190 -18.39 0.23 -1.31
CA TYR A 190 -19.49 0.77 -0.51
C TYR A 190 -20.87 0.47 -1.12
N GLN A 191 -21.03 0.58 -2.44
CA GLN A 191 -22.30 0.26 -3.11
C GLN A 191 -22.68 -1.23 -2.96
N SER A 192 -21.72 -2.14 -3.11
CA SER A 192 -21.97 -3.58 -2.93
C SER A 192 -22.35 -3.94 -1.50
N GLN A 193 -21.86 -3.20 -0.50
CA GLN A 193 -22.22 -3.38 0.91
C GLN A 193 -23.65 -2.90 1.19
N CYS A 194 -24.02 -1.72 0.69
CA CYS A 194 -25.39 -1.22 0.87
C CYS A 194 -26.44 -2.06 0.13
N ALA A 195 -26.07 -2.78 -0.94
CA ALA A 195 -26.98 -3.66 -1.67
C ALA A 195 -27.21 -5.02 -0.98
N ALA A 196 -26.40 -5.37 0.03
CA ALA A 196 -26.49 -6.61 0.79
C ALA A 196 -27.09 -6.41 2.20
N ALA A 197 -27.50 -5.19 2.54
CA ALA A 197 -28.07 -4.80 3.83
C ALA A 197 -29.60 -4.70 3.79
#